data_AF-A0A662UVA9-F1
#
_entry.id   AF-A0A662UVA9-F1
#
_cell.length_a   1.000
_cell.length_b   1.000
_cell.length_c   1.000
_cell.angle_alpha   90.00
_cell.angle_beta   90.00
_cell.angle_gamma   90.00
#
_symmetry.space_group_name_H-M   'P 1'
#
loop_
_entity.id
_entity.type
_entity.pdbx_description
1 polymer ?
#
loop_
_entity_poly.entity_id
_entity_poly.type
_entity_poly.pdbx_seq_one_letter_code
_entity_poly.pdbx_strand_id
1 'polypeptide(L)'
;MPKILARIEVYKPTMFKVDDIELTLFDKDDISWNVINLEHGEEPNKLLNELAYYASKLVYDNRDKCNNGYVFAKVEVPGISVTEGEGSIEYSETVLYPKPVQIDSIIIYKCDGEKLVPVKSISIDKDRYVYEGTISINEDFDAIGVKTMEGLRILFREELYLPPLTATRTGTEVKESAKKVKRKRRKRKKSKSKRSRKRRRKK
;
A
#
# COMPACT_ATOMS: atom_id res chain seq x y z
N MET A 1 22.50 -15.27 -24.15
CA MET A 1 21.64 -14.36 -23.36
C MET A 1 20.54 -15.18 -22.71
N PRO A 2 20.43 -15.19 -21.37
CA PRO A 2 19.31 -15.83 -20.70
C PRO A 2 17.99 -15.14 -21.08
N LYS A 3 17.00 -15.96 -21.43
CA LYS A 3 15.62 -15.52 -21.64
C LYS A 3 14.88 -15.67 -20.33
N ILE A 4 14.19 -14.63 -19.93
CA ILE A 4 13.38 -14.63 -18.71
C ILE A 4 11.92 -14.49 -19.12
N LEU A 5 11.06 -15.19 -18.39
CA LEU A 5 9.63 -15.11 -18.59
C LEU A 5 9.07 -14.09 -17.59
N ALA A 6 8.35 -13.12 -18.13
CA ALA A 6 7.64 -12.15 -17.33
C ALA A 6 6.13 -12.32 -17.53
N ARG A 7 5.40 -12.27 -16.43
CA ARG A 7 3.94 -12.35 -16.39
C ARG A 7 3.40 -11.06 -15.79
N ILE A 8 2.47 -10.42 -16.47
CA ILE A 8 1.75 -9.25 -15.97
C ILE A 8 0.33 -9.68 -15.67
N GLU A 9 -0.17 -9.29 -14.50
CA GLU A 9 -1.52 -9.59 -14.03
C GLU A 9 -2.20 -8.28 -13.62
N VAL A 10 -3.42 -8.07 -14.11
CA VAL A 10 -4.25 -6.91 -13.75
C VAL A 10 -5.44 -7.37 -12.91
N TYR A 11 -5.63 -6.76 -11.74
CA TYR A 11 -6.70 -7.06 -10.80
C TYR A 11 -7.61 -5.83 -10.67
N LYS A 12 -8.86 -5.96 -11.11
CA LYS A 12 -9.86 -4.88 -11.03
C LYS A 12 -10.84 -5.14 -9.89
N PRO A 13 -11.10 -4.16 -9.02
CA PRO A 13 -12.03 -4.31 -7.91
C PRO A 13 -13.43 -4.50 -8.46
N THR A 14 -14.14 -5.45 -7.87
CA THR A 14 -15.55 -5.71 -8.12
C THR A 14 -16.26 -5.85 -6.79
N MET A 15 -17.36 -5.13 -6.65
CA MET A 15 -18.21 -5.22 -5.48
C MET A 15 -19.01 -6.53 -5.53
N PHE A 16 -18.77 -7.40 -4.56
CA PHE A 16 -19.54 -8.62 -4.36
C PHE A 16 -20.59 -8.39 -3.28
N LYS A 17 -21.84 -8.71 -3.60
CA LYS A 17 -23.00 -8.52 -2.73
C LYS A 17 -23.81 -9.80 -2.67
N VAL A 18 -23.85 -10.43 -1.51
CA VAL A 18 -24.68 -11.62 -1.26
C VAL A 18 -25.23 -11.54 0.16
N ASP A 19 -26.54 -11.71 0.27
CA ASP A 19 -27.30 -11.52 1.50
C ASP A 19 -27.01 -10.14 2.13
N ASP A 20 -26.55 -10.14 3.38
CA ASP A 20 -26.21 -8.98 4.20
C ASP A 20 -24.69 -8.65 4.19
N ILE A 21 -23.93 -9.23 3.25
CA ILE A 21 -22.49 -9.01 3.10
C ILE A 21 -22.18 -8.27 1.81
N GLU A 22 -21.41 -7.19 1.95
CA GLU A 22 -20.77 -6.48 0.85
C GLU A 22 -19.24 -6.59 0.99
N LEU A 23 -18.56 -7.12 -0.02
CA LEU A 23 -17.10 -7.27 -0.01
C LEU A 23 -16.50 -6.76 -1.32
N THR A 24 -15.38 -6.05 -1.23
CA THR A 24 -14.52 -5.78 -2.40
C THR A 24 -13.69 -7.01 -2.73
N LEU A 25 -13.98 -7.61 -3.88
CA LEU A 25 -13.19 -8.69 -4.50
C LEU A 25 -12.49 -8.16 -5.74
N PHE A 26 -11.64 -8.98 -6.36
CA PHE A 26 -10.91 -8.63 -7.57
C PHE A 26 -11.13 -9.66 -8.66
N ASP A 27 -11.41 -9.16 -9.86
CA ASP A 27 -11.38 -9.93 -11.09
C ASP A 27 -10.02 -9.81 -11.74
N LYS A 28 -9.51 -10.94 -12.21
CA LYS A 28 -8.28 -10.99 -12.97
C LYS A 28 -8.59 -10.70 -14.44
N ASP A 29 -8.31 -9.47 -14.85
CA ASP A 29 -8.80 -8.91 -16.12
C ASP A 29 -7.87 -9.22 -17.31
N ASP A 30 -6.54 -9.15 -17.10
CA ASP A 30 -5.55 -9.39 -18.15
C ASP A 30 -4.38 -10.22 -17.62
N ILE A 31 -3.93 -11.16 -18.44
CA ILE A 31 -2.68 -11.90 -18.26
C ILE A 31 -1.88 -11.75 -19.55
N SER A 32 -0.79 -11.02 -19.48
CA SER A 32 0.16 -10.92 -20.60
C SER A 32 1.51 -11.52 -20.23
N TRP A 33 2.11 -12.19 -21.22
CA TRP A 33 3.40 -12.84 -21.08
C TRP A 33 4.41 -12.15 -21.99
N ASN A 34 5.57 -11.82 -21.41
CA ASN A 34 6.67 -11.19 -22.12
C ASN A 34 7.92 -12.05 -21.96
N VAL A 35 8.67 -12.18 -23.07
CA VAL A 35 10.02 -12.75 -23.03
C VAL A 35 10.99 -11.58 -23.03
N ILE A 36 11.80 -11.48 -21.98
CA ILE A 36 12.84 -10.47 -21.87
C ILE A 36 14.18 -11.15 -22.10
N ASN A 37 15.02 -10.54 -22.93
CA ASN A 37 16.39 -10.98 -23.12
C ASN A 37 17.26 -10.21 -22.13
N LEU A 38 17.91 -10.92 -21.21
CA LEU A 38 18.87 -10.30 -20.31
C LEU A 38 20.24 -10.23 -20.98
N GLU A 39 20.77 -9.03 -21.07
CA GLU A 39 22.19 -8.78 -21.36
C GLU A 39 22.97 -8.88 -20.05
N HIS A 40 23.06 -10.09 -19.49
CA HIS A 40 23.70 -10.27 -18.20
C HIS A 40 25.24 -10.30 -18.34
N GLY A 41 25.93 -9.44 -17.60
CA GLY A 41 27.37 -9.59 -17.31
C GLY A 41 27.60 -10.56 -16.15
N GLU A 42 28.82 -11.09 -15.97
CA GLU A 42 29.14 -12.23 -15.06
C GLU A 42 28.89 -12.04 -13.55
N GLU A 43 28.29 -10.93 -13.09
CA GLU A 43 28.16 -10.61 -11.66
C GLU A 43 26.81 -11.04 -11.06
N PRO A 44 26.78 -11.95 -10.06
CA PRO A 44 25.54 -12.50 -9.49
C PRO A 44 24.58 -11.47 -8.88
N ASN A 45 25.13 -10.42 -8.25
CA ASN A 45 24.33 -9.38 -7.60
C ASN A 45 23.65 -8.43 -8.60
N LYS A 46 24.03 -8.45 -9.89
CA LYS A 46 23.34 -7.69 -10.93
C LYS A 46 22.01 -8.34 -11.32
N LEU A 47 21.88 -9.67 -11.20
CA LEU A 47 20.72 -10.37 -11.75
C LEU A 47 19.46 -9.98 -11.00
N LEU A 48 19.46 -10.01 -9.67
CA LEU A 48 18.29 -9.64 -8.86
C LEU A 48 17.87 -8.19 -9.13
N ASN A 49 18.82 -7.27 -9.22
CA ASN A 49 18.56 -5.86 -9.50
C ASN A 49 18.02 -5.66 -10.92
N GLU A 50 18.51 -6.40 -11.90
CA GLU A 50 17.97 -6.41 -13.27
C GLU A 50 16.53 -6.95 -13.28
N LEU A 51 16.26 -8.07 -12.61
CA LEU A 51 14.90 -8.62 -12.51
C LEU A 51 13.94 -7.64 -11.85
N ALA A 52 14.35 -6.99 -10.76
CA ALA A 52 13.57 -5.95 -10.09
C ALA A 52 13.33 -4.76 -11.01
N TYR A 53 14.36 -4.27 -11.71
CA TYR A 53 14.21 -3.20 -12.70
C TYR A 53 13.18 -3.55 -13.77
N TYR A 54 13.25 -4.75 -14.34
CA TYR A 54 12.30 -5.19 -15.35
C TYR A 54 10.88 -5.35 -14.78
N ALA A 55 10.73 -5.91 -13.59
CA ALA A 55 9.43 -6.03 -12.93
C ALA A 55 8.80 -4.64 -12.72
N SER A 56 9.53 -3.69 -12.12
CA SER A 56 9.05 -2.32 -11.91
C SER A 56 8.72 -1.61 -13.24
N LYS A 57 9.56 -1.78 -14.27
CA LYS A 57 9.31 -1.22 -15.60
C LYS A 57 8.02 -1.75 -16.21
N LEU A 58 7.79 -3.07 -16.15
CA LEU A 58 6.57 -3.67 -16.68
C LEU A 58 5.32 -3.18 -15.96
N VAL A 59 5.38 -3.02 -14.62
CA VAL A 59 4.27 -2.42 -13.86
C VAL A 59 4.01 -1.00 -14.35
N TYR A 60 5.05 -0.16 -14.44
CA TYR A 60 4.94 1.22 -14.90
C TYR A 60 4.34 1.33 -16.31
N ASP A 61 4.83 0.53 -17.25
CA ASP A 61 4.37 0.51 -18.64
C ASP A 61 2.90 0.04 -18.77
N ASN A 62 2.37 -0.64 -17.76
CA ASN A 62 1.02 -1.19 -17.75
C ASN A 62 0.08 -0.52 -16.73
N ARG A 63 0.53 0.50 -16.00
CA ARG A 63 -0.26 1.16 -14.95
C ARG A 63 -1.58 1.71 -15.48
N ASP A 64 -1.59 2.22 -16.71
CA ASP A 64 -2.76 2.83 -17.33
C ASP A 64 -3.85 1.79 -17.68
N LYS A 65 -3.53 0.49 -17.61
CA LYS A 65 -4.53 -0.58 -17.75
C LYS A 65 -5.48 -0.65 -16.55
N CYS A 66 -5.13 -0.02 -15.42
CA CYS A 66 -5.92 -0.07 -14.21
C CYS A 66 -5.91 1.28 -13.46
N ASN A 67 -6.91 2.13 -13.73
CA ASN A 67 -7.08 3.40 -13.01
C ASN A 67 -7.64 3.22 -11.58
N ASN A 68 -8.19 2.05 -11.27
CA ASN A 68 -8.73 1.67 -9.96
C ASN A 68 -8.54 0.16 -9.81
N GLY A 69 -7.54 -0.26 -9.03
CA GLY A 69 -7.10 -1.65 -8.91
C GLY A 69 -5.58 -1.78 -8.95
N TYR A 70 -5.08 -2.97 -9.30
CA TYR A 70 -3.66 -3.29 -9.21
C TYR A 70 -3.10 -3.91 -10.47
N VAL A 71 -1.84 -3.61 -10.74
CA VAL A 71 -1.02 -4.25 -11.76
C VAL A 71 0.16 -4.90 -11.05
N PHE A 72 0.35 -6.19 -11.29
CA PHE A 72 1.50 -6.95 -10.79
C PHE A 72 2.32 -7.47 -11.95
N ALA A 73 3.64 -7.34 -11.87
CA ALA A 73 4.56 -7.99 -12.78
C ALA A 73 5.42 -8.98 -12.00
N LYS A 74 5.41 -10.24 -12.45
CA LYS A 74 6.27 -11.30 -11.96
C LYS A 74 7.31 -11.64 -13.01
N VAL A 75 8.58 -11.51 -12.68
CA VAL A 75 9.70 -11.88 -13.55
C VAL A 75 10.41 -13.06 -12.92
N GLU A 76 10.57 -14.15 -13.68
CA GLU A 76 11.08 -15.41 -13.17
C GLU A 76 12.27 -15.94 -13.97
N VAL A 77 13.24 -16.47 -13.23
CA VAL A 77 14.35 -17.28 -13.71
C VAL A 77 14.49 -18.51 -12.81
N PRO A 78 15.23 -19.55 -13.22
CA PRO A 78 15.48 -20.69 -12.35
C PRO A 78 16.07 -20.24 -10.99
N GLY A 79 15.34 -20.54 -9.91
CA GLY A 79 15.76 -20.26 -8.53
C GLY A 79 15.49 -18.84 -8.02
N ILE A 80 15.05 -17.88 -8.85
CA ILE A 80 14.76 -16.50 -8.43
C ILE A 80 13.48 -15.99 -9.10
N SER A 81 12.57 -15.44 -8.29
CA SER A 81 11.39 -14.72 -8.79
C SER A 81 11.28 -13.36 -8.11
N VAL A 82 11.06 -12.31 -8.89
CA VAL A 82 10.75 -10.98 -8.38
C VAL A 82 9.32 -10.62 -8.77
N THR A 83 8.55 -10.15 -7.80
CA THR A 83 7.18 -9.66 -8.02
C THR A 83 7.11 -8.21 -7.56
N GLU A 84 6.73 -7.33 -8.47
CA GLU A 84 6.45 -5.93 -8.18
C GLU A 84 4.98 -5.66 -8.44
N GLY A 85 4.38 -4.76 -7.67
CA GLY A 85 2.99 -4.38 -7.81
C GLY A 85 2.78 -2.90 -7.53
N GLU A 86 1.92 -2.26 -8.31
CA GLU A 86 1.47 -0.89 -8.11
C GLU A 86 -0.05 -0.84 -8.29
N GLY A 87 -0.70 0.02 -7.53
CA GLY A 87 -2.12 0.22 -7.61
C GLY A 87 -2.68 0.86 -6.36
N SER A 88 -3.94 1.25 -6.48
CA SER A 88 -4.73 1.74 -5.36
C SER A 88 -6.20 1.59 -5.71
N ILE A 89 -7.01 1.40 -4.69
CA ILE A 89 -8.46 1.54 -4.77
C ILE A 89 -8.91 2.74 -3.94
N GLU A 90 -9.93 3.47 -4.39
CA GLU A 90 -10.39 4.70 -3.72
C GLU A 90 -10.89 4.47 -2.28
N TYR A 91 -11.28 3.24 -1.94
CA TYR A 91 -11.91 2.89 -0.67
C TYR A 91 -11.36 1.56 -0.11
N SER A 92 -10.07 1.52 0.23
CA SER A 92 -9.49 0.41 1.00
C SER A 92 -9.58 0.70 2.50
N GLU A 93 -10.25 -0.15 3.26
CA GLU A 93 -10.35 -0.02 4.72
C GLU A 93 -9.43 -0.99 5.46
N THR A 94 -9.08 -2.12 4.84
CA THR A 94 -8.23 -3.14 5.48
C THR A 94 -7.50 -4.01 4.46
N VAL A 95 -6.39 -4.60 4.89
CA VAL A 95 -5.62 -5.58 4.13
C VAL A 95 -6.11 -6.98 4.50
N LEU A 96 -7.03 -7.52 3.70
CA LEU A 96 -7.61 -8.85 3.89
C LEU A 96 -6.62 -9.96 3.56
N TYR A 97 -5.68 -9.74 2.65
CA TYR A 97 -4.54 -10.64 2.38
C TYR A 97 -3.30 -9.82 1.96
N PRO A 98 -2.06 -10.29 2.21
CA PRO A 98 -0.84 -9.54 1.88
C PRO A 98 -0.52 -9.45 0.37
N LYS A 99 -1.21 -10.24 -0.46
CA LYS A 99 -1.14 -10.24 -1.92
C LYS A 99 -2.50 -10.72 -2.48
N PRO A 100 -2.82 -10.49 -3.76
CA PRO A 100 -4.00 -11.08 -4.36
C PRO A 100 -3.96 -12.62 -4.28
N VAL A 101 -4.95 -13.21 -3.62
CA VAL A 101 -5.11 -14.67 -3.51
C VAL A 101 -6.53 -15.04 -3.87
N GLN A 102 -6.71 -16.15 -4.59
CA GLN A 102 -8.03 -16.65 -4.92
C GLN A 102 -8.80 -17.03 -3.66
N ILE A 103 -10.03 -16.53 -3.55
CA ILE A 103 -10.92 -16.78 -2.42
C ILE A 103 -11.88 -17.93 -2.75
N ASP A 104 -12.10 -18.80 -1.77
CA ASP A 104 -13.06 -19.91 -1.88
C ASP A 104 -14.38 -19.55 -1.18
N SER A 105 -14.30 -19.01 0.03
CA SER A 105 -15.49 -18.70 0.84
C SER A 105 -15.19 -17.69 1.94
N ILE A 106 -16.24 -16.99 2.37
CA ILE A 106 -16.26 -16.16 3.56
C ILE A 106 -17.06 -16.89 4.64
N ILE A 107 -16.51 -16.98 5.85
CA ILE A 107 -17.16 -17.63 6.99
C ILE A 107 -17.37 -16.57 8.06
N ILE A 108 -18.59 -16.45 8.58
CA ILE A 108 -18.88 -15.58 9.72
C ILE A 108 -18.86 -16.41 10.98
N TYR A 109 -18.20 -15.89 12.00
CA TYR A 109 -18.08 -16.52 13.30
C TYR A 109 -18.74 -15.69 14.40
N LYS A 110 -19.27 -16.41 15.40
CA LYS A 110 -19.61 -15.85 16.70
C LYS A 110 -18.86 -16.56 17.82
N CYS A 111 -18.63 -15.84 18.91
CA CYS A 111 -18.10 -16.38 20.14
C CYS A 111 -19.21 -17.13 20.90
N ASP A 112 -19.00 -18.41 21.13
CA ASP A 112 -19.73 -19.22 22.10
C ASP A 112 -18.77 -19.56 23.26
N GLY A 113 -18.83 -18.73 24.30
CA GLY A 113 -17.82 -18.73 25.36
C GLY A 113 -16.44 -18.32 24.83
N GLU A 114 -15.47 -19.23 24.89
CA GLU A 114 -14.09 -19.02 24.43
C GLU A 114 -13.83 -19.53 23.00
N LYS A 115 -14.86 -20.00 22.30
CA LYS A 115 -14.71 -20.61 20.98
C LYS A 115 -15.41 -19.80 19.89
N LEU A 116 -14.71 -19.63 18.77
CA LEU A 116 -15.32 -19.14 17.54
C LEU A 116 -16.07 -20.28 16.85
N VAL A 117 -17.39 -20.12 16.71
CA VAL A 117 -18.28 -21.08 16.04
C VAL A 117 -18.76 -20.46 14.73
N PRO A 118 -18.66 -21.17 13.59
CA PRO A 118 -19.13 -20.66 12.31
C PRO A 118 -20.67 -20.62 12.31
N VAL A 119 -21.24 -19.46 12.05
CA VAL A 119 -22.70 -19.25 11.99
C VAL A 119 -23.22 -19.17 10.56
N LYS A 120 -22.38 -18.74 9.62
CA LYS A 120 -22.72 -18.60 8.20
C LYS A 120 -21.50 -18.80 7.33
N SER A 121 -21.68 -19.38 6.15
CA SER A 121 -20.62 -19.56 5.15
C SER A 121 -21.16 -19.20 3.79
N ILE A 122 -20.48 -18.27 3.11
CA ILE A 122 -20.81 -17.81 1.77
C ILE A 122 -19.72 -18.31 0.84
N SER A 123 -20.10 -19.15 -0.10
CA SER A 123 -19.19 -19.61 -1.16
C SER A 123 -19.02 -18.51 -2.20
N ILE A 124 -17.79 -18.30 -2.65
CA ILE A 124 -17.47 -17.35 -3.70
C ILE A 124 -17.20 -18.14 -4.98
N ASP A 125 -17.62 -17.59 -6.12
CA ASP A 125 -17.36 -18.19 -7.42
C ASP A 125 -15.85 -18.35 -7.65
N LYS A 126 -15.51 -19.40 -8.41
CA LYS A 126 -14.14 -19.61 -8.87
C LYS A 126 -13.70 -18.39 -9.71
N ASP A 127 -12.43 -18.02 -9.60
CA ASP A 127 -11.77 -16.90 -10.29
C ASP A 127 -11.96 -15.50 -9.66
N ARG A 128 -12.41 -15.41 -8.41
CA ARG A 128 -12.34 -14.17 -7.60
C ARG A 128 -11.11 -14.15 -6.71
N TYR A 129 -10.53 -12.97 -6.54
CA TYR A 129 -9.36 -12.75 -5.69
C TYR A 129 -9.67 -11.79 -4.55
N VAL A 130 -9.01 -11.99 -3.42
CA VAL A 130 -9.05 -11.10 -2.25
C VAL A 130 -7.66 -10.49 -2.03
N TYR A 131 -7.62 -9.19 -1.72
CA TYR A 131 -6.38 -8.48 -1.41
C TYR A 131 -6.61 -7.42 -0.33
N GLU A 132 -6.66 -6.13 -0.68
CA GLU A 132 -7.11 -5.06 0.19
C GLU A 132 -8.49 -4.56 -0.24
N GLY A 133 -9.29 -4.05 0.68
CA GLY A 133 -10.66 -3.69 0.37
C GLY A 133 -11.51 -3.32 1.56
N THR A 134 -12.81 -3.33 1.32
CA THR A 134 -13.88 -3.08 2.29
C THR A 134 -14.69 -4.33 2.48
N ILE A 135 -15.05 -4.64 3.72
CA ILE A 135 -16.01 -5.69 4.05
C ILE A 135 -17.05 -5.13 5.00
N SER A 136 -18.28 -5.04 4.52
CA SER A 136 -19.44 -4.59 5.29
C SER A 136 -20.34 -5.79 5.53
N ILE A 137 -20.72 -5.98 6.79
CA ILE A 137 -21.59 -7.08 7.23
C ILE A 137 -22.71 -6.48 8.07
N ASN A 138 -23.94 -6.60 7.59
CA ASN A 138 -25.15 -6.10 8.24
C ASN A 138 -25.79 -7.16 9.17
N GLU A 139 -24.97 -8.00 9.78
CA GLU A 139 -25.38 -8.97 10.80
C GLU A 139 -24.42 -8.88 11.99
N ASP A 140 -24.84 -9.41 13.13
CA ASP A 140 -23.97 -9.44 14.31
C ASP A 140 -22.95 -10.58 14.19
N PHE A 141 -21.66 -10.30 14.40
CA PHE A 141 -20.54 -11.23 14.24
C PHE A 141 -19.36 -10.83 15.14
N ASP A 142 -18.51 -11.78 15.48
CA ASP A 142 -17.29 -11.52 16.27
C ASP A 142 -16.03 -11.59 15.41
N ALA A 143 -16.01 -12.47 14.40
CA ALA A 143 -14.91 -12.59 13.47
C ALA A 143 -15.35 -13.06 12.08
N ILE A 144 -14.48 -12.86 11.09
CA ILE A 144 -14.65 -13.28 9.71
C ILE A 144 -13.47 -14.18 9.34
N GLY A 145 -13.78 -15.34 8.78
CA GLY A 145 -12.82 -16.22 8.12
C GLY A 145 -12.81 -15.97 6.62
N VAL A 146 -11.67 -15.51 6.11
CA VAL A 146 -11.40 -15.45 4.67
C VAL A 146 -10.68 -16.74 4.28
N LYS A 147 -11.41 -17.68 3.69
CA LYS A 147 -10.85 -18.95 3.22
C LYS A 147 -10.37 -18.79 1.78
N THR A 148 -9.09 -19.02 1.57
CA THR A 148 -8.41 -18.91 0.29
C THR A 148 -7.67 -20.19 -0.05
N MET A 149 -7.13 -20.27 -1.27
CA MET A 149 -6.23 -21.36 -1.66
C MET A 149 -4.97 -21.47 -0.79
N GLU A 150 -4.57 -20.38 -0.12
CA GLU A 150 -3.39 -20.36 0.78
C GLU A 150 -3.74 -20.67 2.24
N GLY A 151 -5.02 -20.84 2.56
CA GLY A 151 -5.50 -21.18 3.89
C GLY A 151 -6.62 -20.27 4.40
N LEU A 152 -6.91 -20.39 5.69
CA LEU A 152 -7.92 -19.59 6.38
C LEU A 152 -7.24 -18.46 7.14
N ARG A 153 -7.62 -17.21 6.84
CA ARG A 153 -7.27 -16.06 7.67
C ARG A 153 -8.49 -15.64 8.48
N ILE A 154 -8.33 -15.53 9.79
CA ILE A 154 -9.37 -15.01 10.69
C ILE A 154 -9.07 -13.53 10.93
N LEU A 155 -10.11 -12.70 10.82
CA LEU A 155 -10.10 -11.27 11.08
C LEU A 155 -11.17 -10.96 12.12
N PHE A 156 -10.77 -10.36 13.23
CA PHE A 156 -11.72 -9.86 14.22
C PHE A 156 -12.37 -8.56 13.74
N ARG A 157 -13.54 -8.22 14.29
CA ARG A 157 -14.29 -7.01 13.91
C ARG A 157 -13.44 -5.74 13.98
N GLU A 158 -12.51 -5.66 14.93
CA GLU A 158 -11.59 -4.54 15.13
C GLU A 158 -10.53 -4.42 14.04
N GLU A 159 -10.21 -5.50 13.31
CA GLU A 159 -9.22 -5.52 12.22
C GLU A 159 -9.80 -5.09 10.87
N LEU A 160 -11.13 -5.00 10.76
CA LEU A 160 -11.83 -4.68 9.51
C LEU A 160 -11.86 -3.18 9.22
N TYR A 161 -11.85 -2.38 10.28
CA TYR A 161 -11.77 -0.93 10.18
C TYR A 161 -10.37 -0.49 10.58
N LEU A 162 -9.50 -0.25 9.60
CA LEU A 162 -8.42 0.70 9.85
C LEU A 162 -9.09 2.08 9.88
N PRO A 163 -9.14 2.79 11.02
CA PRO A 163 -9.57 4.18 10.98
C PRO A 163 -8.69 4.88 9.95
N PRO A 164 -9.27 5.71 9.05
CA PRO A 164 -8.47 6.45 8.09
C PRO A 164 -7.37 7.15 8.89
N LEU A 165 -6.11 6.87 8.56
CA LEU A 165 -4.98 7.62 9.09
C LEU A 165 -5.34 9.08 8.84
N THR A 166 -5.80 9.77 9.89
CA THR A 166 -6.16 11.17 9.78
C THR A 166 -4.96 11.82 9.15
N ALA A 167 -5.14 12.25 7.90
CA ALA A 167 -4.11 12.90 7.12
C ALA A 167 -3.39 13.84 8.06
N THR A 168 -2.08 13.67 8.16
CA THR A 168 -1.20 14.52 8.94
C THR A 168 -1.67 15.95 8.70
N ARG A 169 -2.29 16.55 9.72
CA ARG A 169 -3.05 17.80 9.63
C ARG A 169 -2.40 18.78 8.65
N THR A 170 -2.85 18.78 7.40
CA THR A 170 -2.70 19.91 6.47
C THR A 170 -3.75 20.93 6.86
N GLY A 171 -3.55 21.43 8.06
CA GLY A 171 -4.42 22.31 8.80
C GLY A 171 -3.54 22.98 9.84
N THR A 172 -2.49 23.64 9.38
CA THR A 172 -1.90 24.74 10.13
C THR A 172 -2.94 25.87 10.13
N GLU A 173 -4.06 25.66 10.84
CA GLU A 173 -4.81 26.76 11.40
C GLU A 173 -3.88 27.42 12.40
N VAL A 174 -3.10 28.37 11.90
CA VAL A 174 -2.48 29.39 12.73
C VAL A 174 -3.64 30.09 13.41
N LYS A 175 -3.95 29.65 14.63
CA LYS A 175 -4.75 30.43 15.58
C LYS A 175 -4.09 31.80 15.66
N GLU A 176 -4.69 32.79 15.01
CA GLU A 176 -4.46 34.21 15.24
C GLU A 176 -4.81 34.53 16.70
N SER A 177 -3.93 34.14 17.61
CA SER A 177 -3.91 34.68 18.95
C SER A 177 -3.25 36.05 18.86
N ALA A 178 -4.10 37.06 18.77
CA ALA A 178 -3.76 38.46 18.84
C ALA A 178 -2.90 38.78 20.08
N LYS A 179 -1.57 38.67 19.97
CA LYS A 179 -0.64 39.28 20.91
C LYS A 179 -0.29 40.69 20.42
N LYS A 180 -1.07 41.67 20.89
CA LYS A 180 -0.69 43.09 20.92
C LYS A 180 0.65 43.25 21.66
N VAL A 181 1.76 43.19 20.95
CA VAL A 181 3.07 43.57 21.50
C VAL A 181 3.31 45.05 21.18
N LYS A 182 3.17 45.89 22.21
CA LYS A 182 3.45 47.32 22.19
C LYS A 182 4.88 47.59 21.67
N ARG A 183 4.98 48.21 20.49
CA ARG A 183 6.23 48.78 19.95
C ARG A 183 6.77 49.88 20.89
N LYS A 184 7.75 49.56 21.74
CA LYS A 184 8.64 50.58 22.33
C LYS A 184 9.79 50.85 21.36
N ARG A 185 9.72 51.97 20.63
CA ARG A 185 10.82 52.57 19.85
C ARG A 185 12.04 52.76 20.75
N ARG A 186 13.07 51.91 20.63
CA ARG A 186 14.40 52.19 21.19
C ARG A 186 15.21 53.01 20.19
N LYS A 187 15.54 54.24 20.63
CA LYS A 187 16.35 55.24 19.92
C LYS A 187 17.75 54.68 19.61
N ARG A 188 18.17 54.77 18.35
CA ARG A 188 19.57 54.69 17.93
C ARG A 188 20.39 55.80 18.60
N LYS A 189 21.49 55.46 19.28
CA LYS A 189 22.62 56.36 19.49
C LYS A 189 23.89 55.64 19.04
N LYS A 190 24.44 56.08 17.91
CA LYS A 190 25.79 55.76 17.42
C LYS A 190 26.77 56.79 17.99
N SER A 191 28.03 56.35 18.08
CA SER A 191 29.27 57.11 18.34
C SER A 191 29.65 57.31 19.81
N LYS A 192 30.72 56.62 20.23
CA LYS A 192 32.10 57.14 20.19
C LYS A 192 33.07 56.00 20.55
N SER A 193 33.84 55.51 19.58
CA SER A 193 35.04 54.73 19.87
C SER A 193 36.17 55.71 20.19
N LYS A 194 36.89 55.47 21.28
CA LYS A 194 38.17 56.12 21.58
C LYS A 194 39.07 55.17 22.36
N ARG A 195 40.36 55.23 21.99
CA ARG A 195 41.58 54.67 22.58
C ARG A 195 41.88 53.20 22.20
N SER A 196 43.11 52.83 21.83
CA SER A 196 44.37 53.57 21.66
C SER A 196 45.44 52.66 21.03
N ARG A 197 46.32 53.25 20.20
CA ARG A 197 47.77 52.97 19.95
C ARG A 197 48.32 51.62 20.46
N LYS A 198 49.11 50.86 19.69
CA LYS A 198 50.51 51.23 19.33
C LYS A 198 51.13 50.28 18.27
N ARG A 199 51.72 50.89 17.23
CA ARG A 199 52.95 50.55 16.45
C ARG A 199 53.39 49.08 16.29
N ARG A 200 53.64 48.66 15.03
CA ARG A 200 54.97 48.74 14.34
C ARG A 200 54.88 48.15 12.91
N ARG A 201 55.32 48.89 11.90
CA ARG A 201 55.79 48.36 10.60
C ARG A 201 57.09 49.08 10.21
N LYS A 202 58.13 48.27 10.00
CA LYS A 202 59.29 48.36 9.08
C LYS A 202 60.09 49.67 8.95
N LYS A 203 61.39 49.54 9.24
CA LYS A 203 62.45 49.77 8.26
C LYS A 203 63.40 48.57 8.34
#